data_AF-A0A5B8VPR8-F1
#
_entry.id   AF-A0A5B8VPR8-F1
#
_cell.length_a   1.000
_cell.length_b   1.000
_cell.length_c   1.000
_cell.angle_alpha   90.00
_cell.angle_beta   90.00
_cell.angle_gamma   90.00
#
_symmetry.space_group_name_H-M   'P 1'
#
loop_
_entity.id
_entity.type
_entity.pdbx_description
1 polymer ?
#
loop_
_entity_poly.entity_id
_entity_poly.type
_entity_poly.pdbx_seq_one_letter_code
_entity_poly.pdbx_strand_id
1 'polypeptide(L)'
;MNIQDIRFNGNRSNVRLAAATSKDSTGIGLWSSNGNIGLENIDGRMAISQNEIVSGYGSKFKTPKGLMRASDIDEVSGRLILFITTASKPVDFLNQTFNPYKTINPENPYQSSYGW
;
A
#
# COMPACT_ATOMS: atom_id res chain seq x y z
N MET A 1 10.12 2.40 12.98
CA MET A 1 8.95 2.31 12.08
C MET A 1 8.55 0.85 12.01
N ASN A 2 7.33 0.50 12.38
CA ASN A 2 6.86 -0.88 12.26
C ASN A 2 6.37 -1.11 10.83
N ILE A 3 7.18 -1.77 10.01
CA ILE A 3 6.84 -2.07 8.61
C ILE A 3 5.65 -3.04 8.47
N GLN A 4 5.27 -3.72 9.56
CA GLN A 4 4.15 -4.66 9.58
C GLN A 4 2.82 -4.04 10.03
N ASP A 5 2.80 -2.76 10.38
CA ASP A 5 1.55 -2.08 10.71
C ASP A 5 0.80 -1.73 9.41
N ILE A 6 -0.35 -2.39 9.19
CA ILE A 6 -1.21 -2.13 8.03
C ILE A 6 -1.97 -0.80 8.14
N ARG A 7 -2.09 -0.22 9.35
CA ARG A 7 -2.64 1.13 9.58
C ARG A 7 -1.56 2.21 9.43
N PHE A 8 -0.30 1.83 9.20
CA PHE A 8 0.73 2.81 8.91
C PHE A 8 0.47 3.47 7.55
N ASN A 9 -0.05 4.70 7.61
CA ASN A 9 -0.22 5.57 6.45
C ASN A 9 1.12 5.75 5.74
N GLY A 10 1.22 5.32 4.48
CA GLY A 10 2.43 5.54 3.71
C GLY A 10 2.57 4.66 2.47
N ASN A 11 3.60 4.99 1.70
CA ASN A 11 3.92 4.32 0.44
C ASN A 11 4.70 3.02 0.64
N ARG A 12 4.34 2.00 -0.14
CA ARG A 12 5.13 0.80 -0.38
C ARG A 12 5.66 0.89 -1.80
N SER A 13 6.97 0.87 -1.95
CA SER A 13 7.65 0.97 -3.26
C SER A 13 7.86 -0.40 -3.90
N ASN A 14 7.97 -0.43 -5.22
CA ASN A 14 8.22 -1.63 -6.02
C ASN A 14 7.16 -2.73 -5.83
N VAL A 15 5.90 -2.33 -5.68
CA VAL A 15 4.79 -3.28 -5.54
C VAL A 15 4.41 -3.79 -6.92
N ARG A 16 4.51 -5.10 -7.12
CA ARG A 16 3.97 -5.78 -8.31
C ARG A 16 2.52 -6.18 -8.10
N LEU A 17 2.26 -6.78 -6.94
CA LEU A 17 0.98 -7.33 -6.56
C LEU A 17 0.72 -6.99 -5.09
N ALA A 18 -0.51 -6.64 -4.78
CA ALA A 18 -0.98 -6.46 -3.41
C ALA A 18 -2.39 -7.04 -3.27
N ALA A 19 -2.75 -7.48 -2.07
CA ALA A 19 -4.09 -7.93 -1.76
C ALA A 19 -4.50 -7.43 -0.38
N ALA A 20 -5.77 -7.06 -0.24
CA ALA A 20 -6.41 -6.75 1.03
C ALA A 20 -7.69 -7.57 1.11
N THR A 21 -7.70 -8.54 2.03
CA THR A 21 -8.83 -9.46 2.22
C THR A 21 -9.31 -9.44 3.67
N SER A 22 -10.60 -9.67 3.86
CA SER A 22 -11.20 -9.98 5.14
C SER A 22 -11.15 -11.49 5.43
N LYS A 23 -11.48 -11.88 6.67
CA LYS A 23 -11.46 -13.27 7.11
C LYS A 23 -12.33 -14.21 6.28
N ASP A 24 -13.38 -13.70 5.67
CA ASP A 24 -14.30 -14.42 4.78
C ASP A 24 -13.78 -14.54 3.34
N SER A 25 -12.52 -14.16 3.08
CA SER A 25 -11.89 -14.14 1.74
C SER A 25 -12.53 -13.16 0.75
N THR A 26 -13.37 -12.25 1.22
CA THR A 26 -13.81 -11.09 0.45
C THR A 26 -12.70 -10.06 0.42
N GLY A 27 -12.48 -9.39 -0.71
CA GLY A 27 -11.44 -8.38 -0.79
C GLY A 27 -11.09 -7.94 -2.18
N ILE A 28 -9.95 -7.26 -2.26
CA ILE A 28 -9.40 -6.71 -3.50
C ILE A 28 -7.96 -7.16 -3.71
N GLY A 29 -7.62 -7.37 -4.97
CA GLY A 29 -6.25 -7.56 -5.44
C GLY A 29 -5.86 -6.44 -6.39
N LEU A 30 -4.58 -6.08 -6.39
CA LEU A 30 -4.02 -4.99 -7.18
C LEU A 30 -2.81 -5.50 -7.93
N TRP A 31 -2.69 -5.14 -9.21
CA TRP A 31 -1.47 -5.32 -10.00
C TRP A 31 -1.03 -3.96 -10.53
N SER A 32 0.13 -3.49 -10.06
CA SER A 32 0.69 -2.15 -10.32
C SER A 32 2.02 -2.14 -11.08
N SER A 33 2.46 -3.26 -11.67
CA SER A 33 3.65 -3.34 -12.54
C SER A 33 4.94 -2.68 -11.99
N ASN A 34 5.27 -2.90 -10.70
CA ASN A 34 6.37 -2.25 -9.94
C ASN A 34 6.09 -0.80 -9.46
N GLY A 35 4.85 -0.32 -9.50
CA GLY A 35 4.46 0.99 -8.98
C GLY A 35 4.58 1.13 -7.46
N ASN A 36 4.45 2.37 -6.97
CA ASN A 36 4.33 2.62 -5.54
C ASN A 36 2.86 2.59 -5.15
N ILE A 37 2.51 1.85 -4.10
CA ILE A 37 1.14 1.78 -3.57
C ILE A 37 1.08 2.52 -2.23
N GLY A 38 0.23 3.54 -2.17
CA GLY A 38 -0.14 4.22 -0.94
C GLY A 38 -1.30 3.52 -0.27
N LEU A 39 -1.22 3.39 1.05
CA LEU A 39 -2.33 2.95 1.89
C LEU A 39 -2.52 4.01 2.98
N GLU A 40 -3.75 4.50 3.11
CA GLU A 40 -4.12 5.53 4.08
C GLU A 40 -5.46 5.17 4.75
N ASN A 41 -5.60 5.51 6.04
CA ASN A 41 -6.89 5.53 6.72
C ASN A 41 -7.44 6.96 6.73
N ILE A 42 -8.53 7.20 6.01
CA ILE A 42 -9.24 8.48 5.92
C ILE A 42 -10.65 8.24 6.45
N ASP A 43 -10.99 8.85 7.58
CA ASP A 43 -12.31 8.77 8.22
C ASP A 43 -12.82 7.33 8.42
N GLY A 44 -11.92 6.42 8.81
CA GLY A 44 -12.26 5.01 9.04
C GLY A 44 -12.35 4.17 7.77
N ARG A 45 -12.06 4.74 6.60
CA ARG A 45 -12.02 4.05 5.31
C ARG A 45 -10.57 3.84 4.87
N MET A 46 -10.30 2.68 4.29
CA MET A 46 -9.01 2.43 3.64
C MET A 46 -9.01 3.06 2.25
N ALA A 47 -8.15 4.06 2.05
CA ALA A 47 -7.84 4.63 0.75
C ALA A 47 -6.57 3.98 0.20
N ILE A 48 -6.63 3.53 -1.05
CA ILE A 48 -5.51 2.93 -1.76
C ILE A 48 -5.22 3.78 -2.99
N SER A 49 -3.96 4.15 -3.17
CA SER A 49 -3.49 4.94 -4.31
C SER A 49 -2.34 4.24 -5.03
N GLN A 50 -2.27 4.41 -6.34
CA GLN A 50 -1.06 4.13 -7.11
C GLN A 50 -0.33 5.45 -7.36
N ASN A 51 0.89 5.55 -6.85
CA ASN A 51 1.74 6.72 -6.96
C ASN A 51 2.88 6.40 -7.93
N GLU A 52 2.80 6.92 -9.15
CA GLU A 52 3.87 6.75 -10.16
C GLU A 52 5.15 7.52 -9.76
N ILE A 53 4.98 8.70 -9.16
CA ILE A 53 6.08 9.54 -8.71
C ILE A 53 5.83 9.91 -7.24
N VAL A 54 6.80 9.61 -6.38
CA VAL A 54 6.81 10.09 -4.99
C VAL A 54 7.77 11.27 -4.91
N SER A 55 7.22 12.48 -4.72
CA SER A 55 7.93 13.76 -4.87
C SER A 55 9.09 13.96 -3.88
N GLY A 56 9.13 13.20 -2.78
CA GLY A 56 10.32 13.06 -1.96
C GLY A 56 10.15 12.04 -0.83
N TYR A 57 11.28 11.52 -0.36
CA TYR A 57 11.33 10.61 0.80
C TYR A 57 12.36 11.10 1.81
N GLY A 58 12.06 11.00 3.10
CA GLY A 58 12.90 11.54 4.17
C GLY A 58 12.20 11.58 5.52
N SER A 59 12.88 12.11 6.53
CA SER A 59 12.29 12.36 7.85
C SER A 59 11.38 13.59 7.78
N LYS A 60 10.20 13.53 8.40
CA LYS A 60 9.36 14.72 8.62
C LYS A 60 10.23 15.84 9.22
N PHE A 61 10.03 17.07 8.76
CA PHE A 61 10.76 18.28 9.21
C PHE A 61 12.24 18.36 8.82
N LYS A 62 12.73 17.48 7.94
CA LYS A 62 14.06 17.59 7.31
C LYS A 62 13.90 17.65 5.80
N THR A 63 14.86 18.28 5.13
CA THR A 63 14.93 18.29 3.66
C THR A 63 14.88 16.84 3.15
N PRO A 64 13.99 16.51 2.19
CA PRO A 64 13.88 15.16 1.67
C PRO A 64 15.19 14.71 1.01
N LYS A 65 15.51 13.42 1.13
CA LYS A 65 16.75 12.82 0.59
C LYS A 65 16.77 12.76 -0.93
N GLY A 66 15.60 12.79 -1.56
CA GLY A 66 15.43 12.99 -3.00
C GLY A 66 14.21 13.89 -3.23
N LEU A 67 14.30 14.78 -4.22
CA LEU A 67 13.24 15.71 -4.58
C LEU A 67 12.98 15.56 -6.08
N MET A 68 11.74 15.23 -6.45
CA MET A 68 11.27 15.34 -7.84
C MET A 68 10.47 16.64 -7.96
N ARG A 69 10.92 17.58 -8.78
CA ARG A 69 10.17 18.81 -9.04
C ARG A 69 9.17 18.56 -10.15
N ALA A 70 8.03 19.23 -10.09
CA ALA A 70 7.01 19.12 -11.14
C ALA A 70 7.52 19.55 -12.52
N SER A 71 8.49 20.50 -12.57
CA SER A 71 9.16 20.93 -13.79
C SER A 71 9.98 19.84 -14.48
N ASP A 72 10.36 18.80 -13.73
CA ASP A 72 11.25 17.75 -14.20
C ASP A 72 10.44 16.50 -14.65
N ILE A 73 9.10 16.62 -14.70
CA ILE A 73 8.17 15.57 -15.09
C ILE A 73 7.69 15.86 -16.51
N ASP A 74 8.15 15.07 -17.48
CA ASP A 74 7.71 15.16 -18.88
C ASP A 74 6.38 14.42 -19.09
N GLU A 75 6.28 13.17 -18.66
CA GLU A 75 5.08 12.33 -18.79
C GLU A 75 4.93 11.40 -17.59
N VAL A 76 3.68 11.13 -17.20
CA VAL A 76 3.33 10.13 -16.18
C VAL A 76 2.39 9.11 -16.78
N SER A 77 2.84 7.87 -16.89
CA SER A 77 2.04 6.74 -17.34
C SER A 77 2.02 5.66 -16.27
N GLY A 78 0.85 5.09 -16.00
CA GLY A 78 0.67 4.05 -14.99
C GLY A 78 -0.44 3.08 -15.36
N ARG A 79 -0.41 1.89 -14.78
CA ARG A 79 -1.49 0.90 -14.90
C ARG A 79 -1.79 0.28 -13.55
N LEU A 80 -3.05 0.38 -13.15
CA LEU A 80 -3.62 -0.37 -12.03
C LEU A 80 -4.63 -1.38 -12.59
N ILE A 81 -4.44 -2.65 -12.30
CA ILE A 81 -5.49 -3.65 -12.50
C ILE A 81 -6.08 -4.00 -11.13
N LEU A 82 -7.39 -3.82 -10.98
CA LEU A 82 -8.15 -4.17 -9.79
C LEU A 82 -8.87 -5.49 -10.00
N PHE A 83 -8.72 -6.39 -9.04
CA PHE A 83 -9.47 -7.63 -8.94
C PHE A 83 -10.37 -7.57 -7.71
N ILE A 84 -11.61 -8.03 -7.83
CA ILE A 84 -12.53 -8.18 -6.70
C ILE A 84 -12.74 -9.66 -6.47
N THR A 85 -12.48 -10.12 -5.25
CA THR A 85 -12.69 -11.51 -4.84
C THR A 85 -13.75 -11.57 -3.76
N THR A 86 -14.58 -12.60 -3.79
CA THR A 86 -15.60 -12.89 -2.78
C THR A 86 -15.60 -14.39 -2.50
N ALA A 87 -16.15 -14.82 -1.36
CA ALA A 87 -16.26 -16.25 -1.04
C ALA A 87 -16.96 -17.07 -2.14
N SER A 88 -17.95 -16.49 -2.84
CA SER A 88 -18.71 -17.15 -3.90
C SER A 88 -18.09 -17.04 -5.30
N LYS A 89 -17.18 -16.08 -5.49
CA LYS A 89 -16.45 -15.84 -6.75
C LYS A 89 -14.99 -15.54 -6.42
N PRO A 90 -14.20 -16.57 -6.08
CA PRO A 90 -12.79 -16.38 -5.77
C PRO A 90 -12.02 -15.99 -7.03
N VAL A 91 -11.00 -15.14 -6.87
CA VAL A 91 -10.01 -14.92 -7.90
C VAL A 91 -8.85 -15.88 -7.65
N ASP A 92 -8.83 -16.99 -8.39
CA ASP A 92 -7.90 -18.10 -8.17
C ASP A 92 -6.43 -17.67 -8.14
N PHE A 93 -6.04 -16.71 -8.98
CA PHE A 93 -4.68 -16.18 -9.01
C PHE A 93 -4.26 -15.50 -7.70
N LEU A 94 -5.15 -14.75 -7.05
CA LEU A 94 -4.84 -14.12 -5.76
C LEU A 94 -4.64 -15.17 -4.68
N ASN A 95 -5.48 -16.20 -4.68
CA ASN A 95 -5.33 -17.34 -3.77
C ASN A 95 -4.01 -18.09 -4.05
N GLN A 96 -3.69 -18.42 -5.30
CA GLN A 96 -2.44 -19.10 -5.63
C GLN A 96 -1.19 -18.30 -5.25
N THR A 97 -1.24 -16.97 -5.35
CA THR A 97 -0.10 -16.10 -5.08
C THR A 97 0.10 -15.82 -3.59
N PHE A 98 -0.99 -15.66 -2.83
CA PHE A 98 -0.95 -15.18 -1.45
C PHE A 98 -1.35 -16.22 -0.40
N ASN A 99 -1.79 -17.43 -0.78
CA ASN A 99 -2.23 -18.46 0.17
C ASN A 99 -1.04 -19.23 0.79
N PRO A 100 -1.03 -19.50 2.11
CA PRO A 100 -1.98 -18.99 3.10
C PRO A 100 -1.85 -17.49 3.28
N TYR A 101 -2.99 -16.79 3.26
CA TYR A 101 -3.03 -15.38 3.59
C TYR A 101 -2.48 -15.23 5.01
N LYS A 102 -1.30 -14.64 5.15
CA LYS A 102 -0.74 -14.35 6.46
C LYS A 102 -1.61 -13.28 7.11
N THR A 103 -2.44 -13.67 8.06
CA THR A 103 -3.24 -12.72 8.83
C THR A 103 -2.28 -11.85 9.66
N ILE A 104 -2.29 -10.54 9.40
CA ILE A 104 -1.51 -9.57 10.15
C ILE A 104 -2.42 -8.97 11.22
N ASN A 105 -1.94 -8.89 12.46
CA ASN A 105 -2.65 -8.17 13.52
C ASN A 105 -2.54 -6.65 13.24
N PRO A 106 -3.65 -5.94 12.95
CA PRO A 106 -3.62 -4.49 12.74
C PRO A 106 -3.37 -3.70 14.02
N GLU A 107 -3.51 -4.31 15.19
CA GLU A 107 -3.29 -3.68 16.49
C GLU A 107 -1.89 -3.98 17.00
N ASN A 108 -0.90 -3.36 16.35
CA ASN A 108 0.47 -3.32 16.84
C ASN A 108 0.93 -1.86 17.03
N PRO A 109 0.28 -1.11 17.94
CA PRO A 109 0.64 0.28 18.21
C PRO A 109 2.09 0.37 18.69
N TYR A 110 2.74 1.49 18.36
CA TYR A 110 4.13 1.76 18.77
C TYR A 110 4.36 1.44 20.27
N GLN A 111 5.33 0.59 20.58
CA GLN A 111 5.77 0.34 21.96
C GLN A 111 6.62 1.48 22.56
N SER A 112 6.90 2.53 21.79
CA SER A 112 7.52 3.75 22.31
C SER A 112 6.81 4.98 21.76
N SER A 113 6.25 5.76 22.69
CA SER A 113 5.95 7.16 22.46
C SER A 113 7.24 7.87 22.06
N TYR A 114 7.15 8.81 21.12
CA TYR A 114 8.21 9.78 20.89
C TYR A 114 8.41 10.55 22.21
N GLY A 115 9.46 10.22 22.95
CA GLY A 115 10.00 11.08 23.98
C GLY A 115 10.48 12.38 23.33
N TRP A 116 10.16 13.49 23.98
CA TRP A 116 10.54 14.84 23.59
C TRP A 116 12.06 15.02 23.52
#